data_AF-A0AA39ZVW5-F1
#
_entry.id   AF-A0AA39ZVW5-F1
#
_cell.length_a   1.000
_cell.length_b   1.000
_cell.length_c   1.000
_cell.angle_alpha   90.00
_cell.angle_beta   90.00
_cell.angle_gamma   90.00
#
_symmetry.space_group_name_H-M   'P 1'
#
loop_
_entity.id
_entity.type
_entity.pdbx_description
1 polymer ?
#
loop_
_entity_poly.entity_id
_entity_poly.type
_entity_poly.pdbx_seq_one_letter_code
_entity_poly.pdbx_strand_id
1 'polypeptide(L)'
;MPTPQENTLYITLQYLRTVQGVRKYHWALYCTGSTPPAGYLVHATDTNRAPLDLYKDVRRVSDPRRSGSLVVVLKISHSPGIDAIEFCADAVRLMDRRHLPSGESQWTCRVWVKEVLATLRRKGYIRFPADLDTIEERCQDMADRNIAFMGNARIFNDLSWIDSDDHSRDSLMEIDALQPAGRGSTRHYGPSPMVIDSTGSRYYSSKPMIIDSSSGCYYG
;
A
#
# COMPACT_ATOMS: atom_id res chain seq x y z
N MET A 1 -5.07 -26.14 0.19
CA MET A 1 -4.50 -24.78 0.17
C MET A 1 -3.01 -24.88 -0.10
N PRO A 2 -2.42 -24.05 -0.98
CA PRO A 2 -0.98 -24.04 -1.18
C PRO A 2 -0.25 -23.83 0.14
N THR A 3 0.94 -24.42 0.28
CA THR A 3 1.85 -24.19 1.41
C THR A 3 3.05 -23.39 0.93
N PRO A 4 3.74 -22.65 1.82
CA PRO A 4 5.02 -22.05 1.46
C PRO A 4 6.00 -23.13 0.97
N GLN A 5 6.85 -22.75 0.02
CA GLN A 5 7.94 -23.56 -0.53
C GLN A 5 9.16 -23.51 0.41
N GLU A 6 10.01 -24.52 0.31
CA GLU A 6 11.29 -24.55 1.01
C GLU A 6 12.23 -23.45 0.52
N ASN A 7 13.16 -23.02 1.38
CA ASN A 7 14.27 -22.11 1.04
C ASN A 7 13.82 -20.92 0.18
N THR A 8 12.71 -20.30 0.55
CA THR A 8 12.04 -19.25 -0.23
C THR A 8 11.82 -18.01 0.63
N LEU A 9 12.04 -16.85 0.03
CA LEU A 9 11.77 -15.56 0.63
C LEU A 9 10.44 -15.01 0.12
N TYR A 10 9.61 -14.58 1.06
CA TYR A 10 8.30 -14.02 0.83
C TYR A 10 8.17 -12.62 1.43
N ILE A 11 7.31 -11.80 0.84
CA ILE A 11 6.69 -10.65 1.51
C ILE A 11 5.33 -11.11 2.04
N THR A 12 5.03 -10.77 3.28
CA THR A 12 3.70 -10.97 3.87
C THR A 12 3.03 -9.64 4.14
N LEU A 13 1.75 -9.52 3.79
CA LEU A 13 0.94 -8.33 4.06
C LEU A 13 -0.19 -8.68 5.02
N GLN A 14 -0.17 -8.04 6.19
CA GLN A 14 -1.22 -8.16 7.20
C GLN A 14 -2.05 -6.89 7.20
N TYR A 15 -3.38 -6.99 7.12
CA TYR A 15 -4.25 -5.83 7.17
C TYR A 15 -4.16 -5.14 8.54
N LEU A 16 -3.97 -3.83 8.53
CA LEU A 16 -3.96 -3.00 9.75
C LEU A 16 -5.29 -2.25 9.89
N ARG A 17 -5.59 -1.41 8.90
CA ARG A 17 -6.74 -0.50 8.93
C ARG A 17 -6.97 0.14 7.58
N THR A 18 -8.07 0.87 7.44
CA THR A 18 -8.33 1.77 6.31
C THR A 18 -8.21 3.21 6.78
N VAL A 19 -7.48 4.05 6.05
CA VAL A 19 -7.29 5.48 6.32
C VAL A 19 -7.69 6.24 5.07
N GLN A 20 -8.72 7.09 5.17
CA GLN A 20 -9.24 7.89 4.05
C GLN A 20 -9.55 7.02 2.81
N GLY A 21 -10.21 5.87 3.02
CA GLY A 21 -10.55 4.93 1.94
C GLY A 21 -9.38 4.06 1.46
N VAL A 22 -8.15 4.31 1.91
CA VAL A 22 -6.96 3.54 1.51
C VAL A 22 -6.61 2.50 2.56
N ARG A 23 -6.51 1.23 2.15
CA ARG A 23 -6.10 0.14 3.05
C ARG A 23 -4.62 0.24 3.37
N LYS A 24 -4.29 -0.01 4.63
CA LYS A 24 -2.93 0.01 5.15
C LYS A 24 -2.58 -1.39 5.64
N TYR A 25 -1.38 -1.82 5.29
CA TYR A 25 -0.87 -3.14 5.58
C TYR A 25 0.41 -3.06 6.39
N HIS A 26 0.62 -4.06 7.25
CA HIS A 26 1.89 -4.34 7.88
C HIS A 26 2.72 -5.22 6.97
N TRP A 27 3.94 -4.81 6.71
CA TRP A 27 4.87 -5.50 5.82
C TRP A 27 5.88 -6.28 6.65
N ALA A 28 6.13 -7.52 6.25
CA ALA A 28 7.18 -8.33 6.82
C ALA A 28 7.84 -9.21 5.75
N LEU A 29 9.10 -9.54 5.98
CA LEU A 29 9.79 -10.60 5.26
C LEU A 29 9.55 -11.92 5.98
N TYR A 30 9.20 -12.95 5.23
CA TYR A 30 9.06 -14.31 5.73
C TYR A 30 10.00 -15.22 4.95
N CYS A 31 10.95 -15.85 5.64
CA CYS A 31 11.89 -16.78 5.03
C CYS A 31 11.67 -18.19 5.55
N THR A 32 11.54 -19.14 4.62
CA THR A 32 11.46 -20.56 4.92
C THR A 32 12.84 -21.21 4.86
N GLY A 33 13.03 -22.25 5.68
CA GLY A 33 14.14 -23.19 5.56
C GLY A 33 13.71 -24.45 4.81
N SER A 34 14.28 -25.60 5.16
CA SER A 34 13.97 -26.91 4.57
C SER A 34 12.63 -27.51 5.00
N THR A 35 11.98 -26.97 6.03
CA THR A 35 10.74 -27.53 6.61
C THR A 35 9.61 -26.49 6.69
N PRO A 36 9.08 -26.00 5.56
CA PRO A 36 7.90 -25.13 5.57
C PRO A 36 6.67 -25.86 6.15
N PRO A 37 5.70 -25.16 6.76
CA PRO A 37 5.57 -23.70 6.85
C PRO A 37 6.34 -23.07 8.01
N ALA A 38 7.23 -23.81 8.69
CA ALA A 38 8.07 -23.20 9.69
C ALA A 38 9.12 -22.29 9.04
N GLY A 39 9.41 -21.15 9.68
CA GLY A 39 10.36 -20.18 9.17
C GLY A 39 10.58 -19.02 10.15
N TYR A 40 11.10 -17.92 9.63
CA TYR A 40 11.30 -16.69 10.39
C TYR A 40 10.52 -15.54 9.76
N LEU A 41 9.89 -14.73 10.60
CA LEU A 41 9.37 -13.41 10.24
C LEU A 41 10.36 -12.35 10.69
N VAL A 42 10.69 -11.44 9.78
CA VAL A 42 11.60 -10.30 10.00
C VAL A 42 10.86 -9.04 9.59
N HIS A 43 10.61 -8.12 10.52
CA HIS A 43 9.87 -6.89 10.25
C HIS A 43 10.25 -5.73 11.17
N ALA A 44 9.88 -4.52 10.79
CA ALA A 44 9.91 -3.36 11.67
C ALA A 44 8.54 -3.20 12.34
N THR A 45 8.48 -3.12 13.66
CA THR A 45 7.25 -3.04 14.45
C THR A 45 7.38 -2.02 15.58
N ASP A 46 6.26 -1.46 16.05
CA ASP A 46 6.17 -0.59 17.24
C ASP A 46 5.49 -1.31 18.42
N THR A 47 5.46 -2.66 18.38
CA THR A 47 4.87 -3.47 19.45
C THR A 47 5.49 -3.12 20.81
N ASN A 48 4.64 -2.79 21.79
CA ASN A 48 5.04 -2.33 23.12
C ASN A 48 5.88 -1.03 23.13
N ARG A 49 5.80 -0.20 22.08
CA ARG A 49 6.43 1.13 22.01
C ARG A 49 5.40 2.20 21.66
N ALA A 50 5.85 3.46 21.61
CA ALA A 50 5.01 4.53 21.10
C ALA A 50 4.68 4.29 19.62
N PRO A 51 3.49 4.68 19.14
CA PRO A 51 3.15 4.54 17.73
C PRO A 51 4.23 5.15 16.83
N LEU A 52 4.64 4.41 15.80
CA LEU A 52 5.72 4.78 14.86
C LEU A 52 7.15 4.77 15.45
N ASP A 53 7.36 4.39 16.71
CA ASP A 53 8.68 4.09 17.26
C ASP A 53 9.10 2.65 16.87
N LEU A 54 9.48 2.50 15.61
CA LEU A 54 9.73 1.19 15.00
C LEU A 54 11.08 0.60 15.41
N TYR A 55 11.10 -0.70 15.65
CA TYR A 55 12.32 -1.50 15.82
C TYR A 55 12.24 -2.80 15.02
N LYS A 56 13.42 -3.35 14.68
CA LYS A 56 13.53 -4.68 14.05
C LYS A 56 13.09 -5.75 15.06
N ASP A 57 12.11 -6.55 14.68
CA ASP A 57 11.77 -7.81 15.35
C ASP A 57 12.03 -8.99 14.41
N VAL A 58 12.63 -10.04 14.97
CA VAL A 58 12.92 -11.30 14.28
C VAL A 58 12.40 -12.43 15.15
N ARG A 59 11.50 -13.24 14.60
CA ARG A 59 10.89 -14.33 15.35
C ARG A 59 10.65 -15.57 14.51
N ARG A 60 10.81 -16.73 15.14
CA ARG A 60 10.38 -18.00 14.57
C ARG A 60 8.86 -18.06 14.52
N VAL A 61 8.34 -18.57 13.41
CA VAL A 61 6.92 -18.86 13.25
C VAL A 61 6.72 -20.28 12.77
N SER A 62 5.72 -20.96 13.33
CA SER A 62 5.34 -22.30 12.91
C SER A 62 4.61 -22.28 11.56
N ASP A 63 3.78 -21.25 11.34
CA ASP A 63 3.05 -21.01 10.10
C ASP A 63 2.56 -19.55 10.09
N PRO A 64 2.93 -18.72 9.09
CA PRO A 64 2.48 -17.33 9.03
C PRO A 64 0.95 -17.20 8.91
N ARG A 65 0.26 -18.20 8.34
CA ARG A 65 -1.21 -18.20 8.14
C ARG A 65 -2.02 -18.20 9.43
N ARG A 66 -1.40 -18.48 10.58
CA ARG A 66 -2.08 -18.41 11.88
C ARG A 66 -2.46 -16.99 12.28
N SER A 67 -1.92 -15.97 11.60
CA SER A 67 -2.32 -14.58 11.83
C SER A 67 -3.68 -14.30 11.19
N GLY A 68 -4.69 -13.99 12.01
CA GLY A 68 -6.04 -13.66 11.55
C GLY A 68 -6.12 -12.40 10.68
N SER A 69 -5.11 -11.54 10.72
CA SER A 69 -5.00 -10.33 9.88
C SER A 69 -4.19 -10.55 8.60
N LEU A 70 -3.58 -11.73 8.40
CA LEU A 70 -2.78 -11.97 7.20
C LEU A 70 -3.68 -12.09 5.97
N VAL A 71 -3.30 -11.39 4.89
CA VAL A 71 -4.06 -11.33 3.64
C VAL A 71 -3.37 -12.13 2.54
N VAL A 72 -2.08 -11.88 2.32
CA VAL A 72 -1.28 -12.56 1.29
C VAL A 72 0.13 -12.90 1.76
N VAL A 73 0.70 -13.95 1.16
CA VAL A 73 2.09 -14.36 1.25
C VAL A 73 2.63 -14.49 -0.17
N LEU A 74 3.52 -13.59 -0.55
CA LEU A 74 3.97 -13.39 -1.94
C LEU A 74 5.43 -13.78 -2.09
N LYS A 75 5.73 -14.81 -2.89
CA LYS A 75 7.11 -15.19 -3.19
C LYS A 75 7.80 -14.07 -3.93
N ILE A 76 9.03 -13.74 -3.51
CA ILE A 76 9.86 -12.74 -4.19
C ILE A 76 11.19 -13.30 -4.71
N SER A 77 11.76 -14.32 -4.07
CA SER A 77 13.02 -14.95 -4.50
C SER A 77 13.30 -16.23 -3.71
N HIS A 78 14.39 -16.93 -4.06
CA HIS A 78 14.98 -17.92 -3.17
C HIS A 78 15.54 -17.25 -1.91
N SER A 79 15.39 -17.91 -0.77
CA SER A 79 15.89 -17.41 0.50
C SER A 79 17.43 -17.50 0.54
N PRO A 80 18.13 -16.41 0.86
CA PRO A 80 19.57 -16.46 1.13
C PRO A 80 19.88 -16.99 2.54
N GLY A 81 18.87 -17.42 3.30
CA GLY A 81 18.99 -17.82 4.71
C GLY A 81 18.74 -16.65 5.67
N ILE A 82 18.38 -16.97 6.90
CA ILE A 82 18.04 -15.97 7.92
C ILE A 82 19.24 -15.08 8.28
N ASP A 83 20.44 -15.65 8.38
CA ASP A 83 21.65 -14.90 8.74
C ASP A 83 21.96 -13.77 7.75
N ALA A 84 21.78 -14.02 6.45
CA ALA A 84 21.96 -13.01 5.41
C ALA A 84 20.88 -11.91 5.48
N ILE A 85 19.63 -12.30 5.78
CA ILE A 85 18.52 -11.35 5.94
C ILE A 85 18.75 -10.47 7.17
N GLU A 86 19.12 -11.05 8.31
CA GLU A 86 19.42 -10.31 9.54
C GLU A 86 20.59 -9.37 9.36
N PHE A 87 21.69 -9.83 8.75
CA PHE A 87 22.85 -9.00 8.44
C PHE A 87 22.49 -7.79 7.56
N CYS A 88 21.62 -7.98 6.56
CA CYS A 88 21.14 -6.87 5.73
C CYS A 88 20.17 -5.96 6.48
N ALA A 89 19.31 -6.53 7.32
CA ALA A 89 18.36 -5.79 8.14
C ALA A 89 19.06 -4.88 9.16
N ASP A 90 20.14 -5.34 9.77
CA ASP A 90 20.95 -4.56 10.71
C ASP A 90 21.75 -3.43 10.05
N ALA A 91 21.96 -3.50 8.74
CA ALA A 91 22.58 -2.42 7.99
C ALA A 91 21.61 -1.25 7.73
N VAL A 92 20.29 -1.48 7.81
CA VAL A 92 19.27 -0.44 7.62
C VAL A 92 19.17 0.42 8.88
N ARG A 93 19.42 1.72 8.73
CA ARG A 93 19.37 2.71 9.82
C ARG A 93 17.94 3.15 10.13
N LEU A 94 17.12 2.18 10.54
CA LEU A 94 15.72 2.38 10.94
C LEU A 94 15.62 3.50 12.00
N MET A 95 14.63 4.38 11.82
CA MET A 95 14.38 5.59 12.64
C MET A 95 15.39 6.74 12.49
N ASP A 96 16.50 6.60 11.76
CA ASP A 96 17.37 7.75 11.45
C ASP A 96 16.82 8.54 10.26
N ARG A 97 16.37 9.78 10.50
CA ARG A 97 15.83 10.68 9.46
C ARG A 97 16.83 11.00 8.34
N ARG A 98 18.14 10.97 8.64
CA ARG A 98 19.19 11.25 7.63
C ARG A 98 19.37 10.10 6.63
N HIS A 99 18.85 8.92 6.98
CA HIS A 99 18.90 7.72 6.17
C HIS A 99 17.53 7.35 5.59
N LEU A 100 16.54 8.24 5.74
CA LEU A 100 15.22 8.05 5.15
C LEU A 100 15.34 8.10 3.61
N PRO A 101 14.81 7.10 2.87
CA PRO A 101 14.88 7.10 1.42
C PRO A 101 14.21 8.34 0.81
N SER A 102 14.75 8.83 -0.31
CA SER A 102 14.18 9.97 -1.02
C SER A 102 12.74 9.70 -1.43
N GLY A 103 11.86 10.69 -1.23
CA GLY A 103 10.42 10.57 -1.51
C GLY A 103 9.59 10.01 -0.36
N GLU A 104 10.22 9.45 0.67
CA GLU A 104 9.53 8.98 1.86
C GLU A 104 9.40 10.09 2.90
N SER A 105 8.22 10.24 3.51
CA SER A 105 7.98 11.26 4.54
C SER A 105 8.36 10.80 5.94
N GLN A 106 8.37 9.49 6.18
CA GLN A 106 8.72 8.89 7.46
C GLN A 106 9.08 7.40 7.33
N TRP A 107 9.75 6.86 8.34
CA TRP A 107 9.95 5.43 8.47
C TRP A 107 8.62 4.71 8.70
N THR A 108 8.42 3.63 7.95
CA THR A 108 7.30 2.70 8.11
C THR A 108 7.81 1.27 7.94
N CYS A 109 7.04 0.26 8.35
CA CYS A 109 7.39 -1.13 8.11
C CYS A 109 7.59 -1.44 6.61
N ARG A 110 6.78 -0.82 5.73
CA ARG A 110 6.94 -0.88 4.26
C ARG A 110 8.29 -0.34 3.82
N VAL A 111 8.62 0.90 4.20
CA VAL A 111 9.88 1.55 3.81
C VAL A 111 11.07 0.75 4.31
N TRP A 112 10.99 0.26 5.54
CA TRP A 112 12.03 -0.60 6.09
C TRP A 112 12.20 -1.90 5.30
N VAL A 113 11.12 -2.61 4.96
CA VAL A 113 11.20 -3.83 4.13
C VAL A 113 11.84 -3.54 2.77
N LYS A 114 11.48 -2.43 2.11
CA LYS A 114 12.09 -2.02 0.84
C LYS A 114 13.60 -1.82 0.98
N GLU A 115 14.06 -1.14 2.03
CA GLU A 115 15.48 -0.92 2.27
C GLU A 115 16.25 -2.22 2.57
N VAL A 116 15.63 -3.17 3.28
CA VAL A 116 16.22 -4.51 3.48
C VAL A 116 16.36 -5.23 2.13
N LEU A 117 15.32 -5.21 1.30
CA LEU A 117 15.35 -5.82 -0.03
C LEU A 117 16.36 -5.14 -0.97
N ALA A 118 16.47 -3.81 -0.92
CA ALA A 118 17.46 -3.05 -1.66
C ALA A 118 18.88 -3.45 -1.23
N THR A 119 19.09 -3.62 0.08
CA THR A 119 20.38 -4.04 0.64
C THR A 119 20.72 -5.48 0.23
N LEU A 120 19.77 -6.41 0.31
CA LEU A 120 19.92 -7.79 -0.14
C LEU A 120 20.30 -7.86 -1.63
N ARG A 121 19.61 -7.07 -2.49
CA ARG A 121 19.92 -6.96 -3.92
C ARG A 121 21.31 -6.40 -4.17
N ARG A 122 21.66 -5.29 -3.49
CA ARG A 122 22.97 -4.62 -3.64
C ARG A 122 24.15 -5.52 -3.26
N LYS A 123 23.96 -6.39 -2.25
CA LYS A 123 24.94 -7.40 -1.83
C LYS A 123 24.93 -8.67 -2.69
N GLY A 124 24.02 -8.78 -3.66
CA GLY A 124 23.94 -9.92 -4.57
C GLY A 124 23.28 -11.18 -3.99
N TYR A 125 22.63 -11.09 -2.83
CA TYR A 125 21.93 -12.23 -2.22
C TYR A 125 20.68 -12.65 -2.99
N ILE A 126 20.00 -11.69 -3.59
CA ILE A 126 18.76 -11.91 -4.34
C ILE A 126 18.73 -11.06 -5.61
N ARG A 127 17.92 -11.50 -6.58
CA ARG A 127 17.58 -10.75 -7.80
C ARG A 127 16.06 -10.74 -7.93
N PHE A 128 15.55 -9.65 -8.47
CA PHE A 128 14.12 -9.47 -8.72
C PHE A 128 13.84 -9.37 -10.22
N PRO A 129 12.66 -9.79 -10.68
CA PRO A 129 12.25 -9.61 -12.07
C PRO A 129 11.90 -8.13 -12.39
N ALA A 130 11.56 -7.34 -11.38
CA ALA A 130 11.22 -5.91 -11.52
C ALA A 130 11.98 -5.04 -10.51
N ASP A 131 11.86 -3.71 -10.64
CA ASP A 131 12.34 -2.78 -9.61
C ASP A 131 11.48 -2.84 -8.33
N LEU A 132 11.98 -2.25 -7.25
CA LEU A 132 11.33 -2.35 -5.93
C LEU A 132 10.04 -1.55 -5.83
N ASP A 133 9.87 -0.50 -6.62
CA ASP A 133 8.66 0.32 -6.60
C ASP A 133 7.53 -0.43 -7.31
N THR A 134 7.84 -1.07 -8.44
CA THR A 134 6.89 -1.99 -9.12
C THR A 134 6.50 -3.16 -8.21
N ILE A 135 7.45 -3.79 -7.51
CA ILE A 135 7.15 -4.88 -6.57
C ILE A 135 6.25 -4.37 -5.43
N GLU A 136 6.50 -3.17 -4.93
CA GLU A 136 5.68 -2.56 -3.88
C GLU A 136 4.24 -2.34 -4.35
N GLU A 137 4.05 -1.73 -5.51
CA GLU A 137 2.73 -1.48 -6.10
C GLU A 137 1.97 -2.81 -6.27
N ARG A 138 2.61 -3.81 -6.87
CA ARG A 138 2.02 -5.14 -7.06
C ARG A 138 1.70 -5.84 -5.75
N CYS A 139 2.51 -5.66 -4.71
CA CYS A 139 2.20 -6.18 -3.37
C CYS A 139 0.90 -5.58 -2.81
N GLN A 140 0.71 -4.27 -2.96
CA GLN A 140 -0.49 -3.57 -2.50
C GLN A 140 -1.72 -4.02 -3.29
N ASP A 141 -1.62 -4.07 -4.62
CA ASP A 141 -2.67 -4.58 -5.51
C ASP A 141 -3.10 -6.01 -5.13
N MET A 142 -2.12 -6.89 -4.91
CA MET A 142 -2.39 -8.27 -4.51
C MET A 142 -3.07 -8.36 -3.16
N ALA A 143 -2.66 -7.55 -2.18
CA ALA A 143 -3.34 -7.49 -0.88
C ALA A 143 -4.77 -6.95 -1.02
N ASP A 144 -4.99 -5.89 -1.80
CA ASP A 144 -6.30 -5.27 -2.00
C ASP A 144 -7.29 -6.21 -2.71
N ARG A 145 -6.84 -6.92 -3.75
CA ARG A 145 -7.64 -7.92 -4.48
C ARG A 145 -8.00 -9.11 -3.60
N ASN A 146 -7.19 -9.43 -2.59
CA ASN A 146 -7.35 -10.61 -1.74
C ASN A 146 -7.84 -10.30 -0.32
N ILE A 147 -8.25 -9.07 -0.03
CA ILE A 147 -8.69 -8.67 1.32
C ILE A 147 -9.81 -9.55 1.89
N ALA A 148 -10.69 -10.06 1.02
CA ALA A 148 -11.80 -10.94 1.40
C ALA A 148 -11.33 -12.29 1.98
N PHE A 149 -10.06 -12.64 1.79
CA PHE A 149 -9.43 -13.85 2.32
C PHE A 149 -8.61 -13.58 3.60
N MET A 150 -8.77 -12.41 4.23
CA MET A 150 -8.11 -12.11 5.51
C MET A 150 -8.40 -13.21 6.55
N GLY A 151 -7.35 -13.71 7.20
CA GLY A 151 -7.41 -14.84 8.14
C GLY A 151 -7.40 -16.22 7.47
N ASN A 152 -7.50 -16.27 6.14
CA ASN A 152 -7.28 -17.44 5.29
C ASN A 152 -6.38 -17.07 4.11
N ALA A 153 -5.22 -16.51 4.45
CA ALA A 153 -4.34 -15.82 3.52
C ALA A 153 -3.99 -16.64 2.28
N ARG A 154 -3.96 -15.97 1.12
CA ARG A 154 -3.54 -16.57 -0.15
C ARG A 154 -2.02 -16.63 -0.24
N ILE A 155 -1.49 -17.76 -0.70
CA ILE A 155 -0.05 -17.96 -0.91
C ILE A 155 0.22 -18.03 -2.42
N PHE A 156 1.16 -17.20 -2.88
CA PHE A 156 1.63 -17.15 -4.26
C PHE A 156 3.09 -17.63 -4.29
N ASN A 157 3.32 -18.79 -4.91
CA ASN A 157 4.59 -19.53 -4.89
C ASN A 157 5.42 -19.36 -6.18
N ASP A 158 5.02 -18.44 -7.02
CA ASP A 158 5.65 -18.08 -8.29
C ASP A 158 5.74 -16.54 -8.38
N LEU A 159 6.40 -16.04 -9.42
CA LEU A 159 6.63 -14.61 -9.63
C LEU A 159 5.63 -13.99 -10.62
N SER A 160 4.61 -14.73 -11.08
CA SER A 160 3.66 -14.23 -12.10
C SER A 160 2.81 -13.05 -11.61
N TRP A 161 2.66 -12.90 -10.29
CA TRP A 161 2.00 -11.75 -9.69
C TRP A 161 2.78 -10.43 -9.85
N ILE A 162 4.07 -10.50 -10.18
CA ILE A 162 4.92 -9.33 -10.47
C ILE A 162 4.80 -8.97 -11.96
N ASP A 163 4.89 -9.96 -12.84
CA ASP A 163 4.91 -9.82 -14.32
C ASP A 163 3.53 -9.56 -14.94
N SER A 164 2.50 -9.28 -14.14
CA SER A 164 1.18 -8.98 -14.68
C SER A 164 1.25 -7.65 -15.44
N ASP A 165 1.45 -7.70 -16.76
CA ASP A 165 1.30 -6.61 -17.73
C ASP A 165 -0.18 -6.18 -17.80
N ASP A 166 -0.75 -5.80 -16.66
CA ASP A 166 -2.11 -5.32 -16.53
C ASP A 166 -2.15 -3.85 -16.98
N HIS A 167 -1.64 -3.57 -18.18
CA HIS A 167 -1.90 -2.35 -18.95
C HIS A 167 -3.39 -2.22 -19.32
N SER A 168 -4.24 -3.16 -18.91
CA SER A 168 -5.67 -3.15 -19.20
C SER A 168 -6.46 -2.12 -18.36
N ARG A 169 -5.88 -1.56 -17.27
CA ARG A 169 -6.56 -0.53 -16.45
C ARG A 169 -6.54 0.87 -17.06
N ASP A 170 -5.65 1.16 -18.00
CA ASP A 170 -5.65 2.42 -18.78
C ASP A 170 -6.47 2.32 -20.07
N SER A 171 -7.07 1.16 -20.36
CA SER A 171 -8.00 0.95 -21.47
C SER A 171 -9.47 0.93 -21.04
N LEU A 172 -9.78 1.49 -19.86
CA LEU A 172 -11.15 1.95 -19.64
C LEU A 172 -11.28 3.29 -20.37
N MET A 173 -11.52 3.23 -21.69
CA MET A 173 -12.03 4.38 -22.41
C MET A 173 -13.29 4.84 -21.68
N GLU A 174 -13.20 6.00 -21.04
CA GLU A 174 -14.33 6.83 -20.68
C GLU A 174 -15.04 7.11 -22.00
N ILE A 175 -16.01 6.26 -22.37
CA ILE A 175 -16.94 6.58 -23.45
C ILE A 175 -17.76 7.73 -22.89
N ASP A 176 -17.39 8.94 -23.29
CA ASP A 176 -18.23 10.13 -23.29
C ASP A 176 -19.54 9.77 -24.01
N ALA A 177 -20.51 9.26 -23.26
CA ALA A 177 -21.88 9.06 -23.72
C ALA A 177 -22.63 10.39 -23.62
N LEU A 178 -22.13 11.39 -24.34
CA LEU A 178 -22.89 12.54 -24.78
C LEU A 178 -22.64 12.70 -26.29
N GLN A 179 -23.45 12.01 -27.10
CA GLN A 179 -24.29 12.75 -28.06
C GLN A 179 -25.41 11.89 -28.68
N PRO A 180 -26.56 12.52 -28.98
CA PRO A 180 -27.76 11.89 -29.50
C PRO A 180 -27.84 11.90 -31.05
N ALA A 181 -28.89 11.24 -31.54
CA ALA A 181 -29.45 11.17 -32.90
C ALA A 181 -28.82 10.11 -33.83
N GLY A 182 -29.54 9.15 -34.41
CA GLY A 182 -30.98 8.90 -34.45
C GLY A 182 -31.39 8.35 -35.82
N ARG A 183 -32.15 7.24 -35.83
CA ARG A 183 -33.23 6.86 -36.79
C ARG A 183 -33.77 5.47 -36.37
N GLY A 184 -35.02 5.30 -35.97
CA GLY A 184 -36.14 6.22 -35.90
C GLY A 184 -37.40 5.57 -35.29
N SER A 185 -38.50 6.33 -35.39
CA SER A 185 -39.89 6.00 -35.04
C SER A 185 -40.20 5.91 -33.53
N THR A 186 -41.16 6.64 -32.94
CA THR A 186 -42.27 7.43 -33.47
C THR A 186 -42.94 8.21 -32.32
N ARG A 187 -43.58 9.35 -32.64
CA ARG A 187 -44.65 10.08 -31.89
C ARG A 187 -44.16 10.88 -30.65
N HIS A 188 -44.55 12.13 -30.38
CA HIS A 188 -45.72 12.95 -30.71
C HIS A 188 -45.43 14.47 -30.59
N TYR A 189 -46.35 15.25 -31.16
CA TYR A 189 -46.38 16.72 -31.33
C TYR A 189 -46.47 17.55 -30.03
N GLY A 190 -45.86 18.74 -30.02
CA GLY A 190 -46.21 19.84 -29.13
C GLY A 190 -45.23 21.02 -29.21
N PRO A 191 -45.63 22.21 -29.70
CA PRO A 191 -44.78 23.39 -29.71
C PRO A 191 -44.88 24.14 -28.39
N SER A 192 -43.74 24.47 -27.78
CA SER A 192 -43.66 25.46 -26.71
C SER A 192 -42.23 25.98 -26.54
N PRO A 193 -42.09 27.24 -26.09
CA PRO A 193 -41.29 28.25 -26.76
C PRO A 193 -39.95 28.53 -26.07
N MET A 194 -39.01 29.08 -26.85
CA MET A 194 -37.81 29.71 -26.31
C MET A 194 -38.19 30.92 -25.46
N VAL A 195 -37.71 30.93 -24.22
CA VAL A 195 -37.55 32.16 -23.44
C VAL A 195 -36.06 32.34 -23.20
N ILE A 196 -35.49 33.29 -23.93
CA ILE A 196 -34.20 33.91 -23.64
C ILE A 196 -34.54 35.06 -22.71
N ASP A 197 -33.99 35.08 -21.50
CA ASP A 197 -33.78 36.34 -20.79
C ASP A 197 -32.32 36.42 -20.35
N SER A 198 -31.59 37.23 -21.09
CA SER A 198 -30.44 37.96 -20.60
C SER A 198 -30.98 39.17 -19.84
N THR A 199 -30.62 39.33 -18.56
CA THR A 199 -30.30 40.62 -17.93
C THR A 199 -30.12 40.48 -16.42
N GLY A 200 -29.00 41.00 -15.91
CA GLY A 200 -29.06 41.88 -14.75
C GLY A 200 -28.53 41.37 -13.41
N SER A 201 -27.69 42.23 -12.83
CA SER A 201 -27.44 42.41 -11.38
C SER A 201 -26.49 41.42 -10.71
N ARG A 202 -25.21 41.78 -10.58
CA ARG A 202 -24.67 42.63 -9.48
C ARG A 202 -25.24 42.22 -8.11
N TYR A 203 -24.48 41.41 -7.38
CA TYR A 203 -24.45 41.47 -5.93
C TYR A 203 -23.05 41.88 -5.49
N TYR A 204 -22.92 43.18 -5.19
CA TYR A 204 -22.03 43.66 -4.15
C TYR A 204 -22.55 43.13 -2.81
N SER A 205 -21.69 42.56 -1.97
CA SER A 205 -21.70 42.89 -0.54
C SER A 205 -20.42 42.39 0.12
N SER A 206 -19.51 43.34 0.30
CA SER A 206 -18.42 43.33 1.25
C SER A 206 -18.98 43.26 2.67
N LYS A 207 -18.37 42.44 3.53
CA LYS A 207 -18.20 42.75 4.95
C LYS A 207 -17.05 41.95 5.56
N PRO A 208 -15.94 42.60 5.94
CA PRO A 208 -15.01 42.08 6.92
C PRO A 208 -15.60 42.27 8.33
N MET A 209 -15.36 41.33 9.25
CA MET A 209 -15.68 41.49 10.67
C MET A 209 -14.41 41.21 11.47
N ILE A 210 -13.70 42.30 11.81
CA ILE A 210 -13.51 42.86 13.17
C ILE A 210 -12.55 42.02 14.02
N ILE A 211 -11.38 42.63 14.24
CA ILE A 211 -10.40 42.32 15.28
C ILE A 211 -11.04 42.65 16.63
N ASP A 212 -11.04 41.71 17.55
CA ASP A 212 -11.14 42.05 18.97
C ASP A 212 -9.73 42.12 19.57
N SER A 213 -9.33 43.34 19.87
CA SER A 213 -8.22 43.66 20.76
C SER A 213 -8.84 44.28 21.99
N SER A 214 -8.92 43.53 23.08
CA SER A 214 -9.04 44.08 24.43
C SER A 214 -8.65 42.98 25.43
N SER A 215 -7.55 43.18 26.15
CA SER A 215 -7.55 43.70 27.53
C SER A 215 -7.97 42.61 28.52
N GLY A 216 -7.20 42.23 29.52
CA GLY A 216 -5.98 42.78 30.09
C GLY A 216 -5.66 41.99 31.38
N CYS A 217 -4.64 42.47 32.07
CA CYS A 217 -4.36 42.40 33.50
C CYS A 217 -4.99 41.25 34.32
N TYR A 218 -4.18 40.52 35.09
CA TYR A 218 -4.00 40.85 36.51
C TYR A 218 -2.98 39.92 37.17
N TYR A 219 -2.32 40.49 38.18
CA TYR A 219 -1.36 39.91 39.10
C TYR A 219 -1.87 38.65 39.82
N GLY A 220 -0.93 37.77 40.16
CA GLY A 220 -1.07 36.65 41.08
C GLY A 220 0.22 35.85 41.13
#